data_AF-A0A523R5Q6-F1
#
_entry.id   AF-A0A523R5Q6-F1
#
_cell.length_a   1.000
_cell.length_b   1.000
_cell.length_c   1.000
_cell.angle_alpha   90.00
_cell.angle_beta   90.00
_cell.angle_gamma   90.00
#
_symmetry.space_group_name_H-M   'P 1'
#
loop_
_entity.id
_entity.type
_entity.pdbx_description
1 polymer ?
#
loop_
_entity_poly.entity_id
_entity_poly.type
_entity_poly.pdbx_seq_one_letter_code
_entity_poly.pdbx_strand_id
1 'polypeptide(L)'
;MKIPFLMIFSFFGIISAWASKALQDGKISAQECYELVNALAEVLGVTLEFDVSEFLALSSPKANAEDIEEQVNPKQQNMARHTAGE
;
A
#
# COMPACT_ATOMS: atom_id res chain seq x y z
N MET A 1 35.93 -7.91 -22.40
CA MET A 1 36.05 -6.88 -21.35
C MET A 1 35.49 -7.45 -20.06
N LYS A 2 36.22 -7.37 -18.93
CA LYS A 2 35.68 -7.75 -17.61
C LYS A 2 35.06 -6.49 -17.00
N ILE A 3 33.74 -6.47 -16.86
CA ILE A 3 33.07 -5.39 -16.13
C ILE A 3 33.50 -5.53 -14.66
N PRO A 4 34.03 -4.46 -14.03
CA PRO A 4 34.40 -4.52 -12.62
C PRO A 4 33.14 -4.76 -11.79
N PHE A 5 33.14 -5.77 -10.93
CA PHE A 5 32.02 -6.08 -10.03
C PHE A 5 31.59 -4.85 -9.21
N LEU A 6 32.55 -4.01 -8.81
CA LEU A 6 32.30 -2.72 -8.15
C LEU A 6 31.49 -1.72 -9.00
N MET A 7 31.62 -1.73 -10.33
CA MET A 7 30.82 -0.85 -11.19
C MET A 7 29.34 -1.26 -11.16
N ILE A 8 29.05 -2.56 -11.07
CA ILE A 8 27.68 -3.07 -11.01
C ILE A 8 26.95 -2.49 -9.79
N PHE A 9 27.53 -2.56 -8.59
CA PHE A 9 26.96 -1.91 -7.38
C PHE A 9 26.83 -0.41 -7.51
N SER A 10 27.77 0.23 -8.22
CA SER A 10 27.70 1.68 -8.45
C SER A 10 26.48 2.05 -9.31
N PHE A 11 26.18 1.25 -10.35
CA PHE A 11 24.96 1.43 -11.14
C PHE A 11 23.69 1.26 -10.31
N PHE A 12 23.61 0.20 -9.50
CA PHE A 12 22.49 0.00 -8.57
C PHE A 12 22.31 1.20 -7.62
N GLY A 13 23.40 1.71 -7.05
CA GLY A 13 23.37 2.88 -6.17
C GLY A 13 22.84 4.14 -6.86
N ILE A 14 23.24 4.40 -8.10
CA ILE A 14 22.77 5.54 -8.89
C ILE A 14 21.26 5.42 -9.17
N ILE A 15 20.80 4.23 -9.58
CA ILE A 15 19.39 3.97 -9.88
C ILE A 15 18.54 4.14 -8.62
N SER A 16 18.96 3.58 -7.49
CA SER A 16 18.25 3.70 -6.22
C SER A 16 18.19 5.14 -5.71
N ALA A 17 19.27 5.91 -5.83
CA ALA A 17 19.29 7.32 -5.44
C ALA A 17 18.35 8.17 -6.31
N TRP A 18 18.31 7.90 -7.61
CA TRP A 18 17.37 8.55 -8.52
C TRP A 18 15.92 8.18 -8.18
N ALA A 19 15.63 6.89 -7.95
CA ALA A 19 14.29 6.42 -7.64
C ALA A 19 13.78 7.02 -6.32
N SER A 20 14.62 7.10 -5.28
CA SER A 20 14.27 7.72 -4.01
C SER A 20 13.89 9.20 -4.18
N LYS A 21 14.65 9.94 -4.99
CA LYS A 21 14.32 11.33 -5.31
C LYS A 21 13.06 11.45 -6.16
N ALA A 22 12.87 10.58 -7.15
CA ALA A 22 11.69 10.57 -7.99
C ALA A 22 10.41 10.26 -7.20
N LEU A 23 10.50 9.39 -6.19
CA LEU A 23 9.40 9.07 -5.28
C LEU A 23 9.04 10.27 -4.40
N GLN A 24 10.03 10.97 -3.84
CA GLN A 24 9.82 12.20 -3.07
C GLN A 24 9.21 13.33 -3.92
N ASP A 25 9.63 13.44 -5.19
CA ASP A 25 9.10 14.40 -6.15
C ASP A 25 7.69 14.03 -6.65
N GLY A 26 7.14 12.86 -6.25
CA GLY A 26 5.85 12.34 -6.73
C GLY A 26 5.84 11.98 -8.22
N LYS A 27 7.01 11.80 -8.82
CA LYS A 27 7.18 11.46 -10.25
C LYS A 27 6.96 9.98 -10.54
N ILE A 28 7.14 9.14 -9.53
CA ILE A 28 6.86 7.71 -9.56
C ILE A 28 6.06 7.35 -8.31
N SER A 29 5.21 6.34 -8.44
CA SER A 29 4.46 5.73 -7.35
C SER A 29 5.32 4.76 -6.55
N ALA A 30 4.85 4.42 -5.35
CA ALA A 30 5.48 3.39 -4.52
C ALA A 30 5.50 2.02 -5.22
N GLN A 31 4.48 1.72 -6.02
CA GLN A 31 4.41 0.49 -6.81
C GLN A 31 5.50 0.45 -7.90
N GLU A 32 5.67 1.53 -8.66
CA GLU A 32 6.75 1.61 -9.68
C GLU A 32 8.14 1.51 -9.03
N CYS A 33 8.32 2.09 -7.84
CA CYS A 33 9.57 1.96 -7.10
C CYS A 33 9.83 0.50 -6.66
N TYR A 34 8.78 -0.24 -6.29
CA TYR A 34 8.88 -1.65 -5.95
C TYR A 34 9.22 -2.51 -7.18
N GLU A 35 8.52 -2.29 -8.29
CA GLU A 35 8.78 -2.99 -9.55
C GLU A 35 10.24 -2.80 -10.01
N LEU A 36 10.78 -1.58 -9.85
CA LEU A 36 12.18 -1.29 -10.10
C LEU A 36 13.11 -2.11 -9.20
N VAL A 37 12.84 -2.17 -7.89
CA VAL A 37 13.66 -2.95 -6.96
C VAL A 37 13.59 -4.45 -7.27
N ASN A 38 12.42 -4.97 -7.64
CA ASN A 38 12.26 -6.36 -8.05
C ASN A 38 13.08 -6.69 -9.30
N ALA A 39 13.01 -5.84 -10.33
CA ALA A 39 13.81 -6.01 -11.54
C ALA A 39 15.33 -5.96 -11.25
N LEU A 40 15.77 -5.10 -10.33
CA LEU A 40 17.17 -5.04 -9.90
C LEU A 40 17.61 -6.31 -9.16
N ALA A 41 16.73 -6.90 -8.35
CA ALA A 41 16.99 -8.15 -7.64
C ALA A 41 17.05 -9.36 -8.59
N GLU A 42 16.17 -9.43 -9.59
CA GLU A 42 16.21 -10.45 -10.64
C GLU A 42 17.55 -10.43 -11.40
N VAL A 43 18.07 -9.24 -11.72
CA VAL A 43 19.39 -9.09 -12.37
C VAL A 43 20.52 -9.62 -11.49
N LEU A 44 20.38 -9.53 -10.16
CA LEU A 44 21.33 -10.07 -9.19
C LEU A 44 21.10 -11.56 -8.87
N GLY A 45 20.06 -12.18 -9.44
CA GLY A 45 19.68 -13.57 -9.14
C GLY A 45 19.09 -13.75 -7.74
N VAL A 46 18.56 -12.69 -7.13
CA VAL A 46 17.94 -12.69 -5.82
C VAL A 46 16.43 -12.57 -5.99
N THR A 47 15.67 -13.52 -5.46
CA THR A 47 14.20 -13.42 -5.41
C THR A 47 13.81 -12.58 -4.22
N LEU A 48 13.11 -11.46 -4.46
CA LEU A 48 12.46 -10.69 -3.40
C LEU A 48 11.04 -11.23 -3.18
N GLU A 49 10.85 -11.98 -2.10
CA GLU A 49 9.51 -12.31 -1.61
C GLU A 49 9.05 -11.19 -0.68
N PHE A 50 8.39 -10.17 -1.23
CA PHE A 50 7.79 -9.11 -0.44
C PHE A 50 6.37 -8.82 -0.94
N ASP A 51 5.37 -8.97 -0.07
CA ASP A 51 3.99 -8.64 -0.41
C ASP A 51 3.74 -7.14 -0.18
N VAL A 52 3.71 -6.38 -1.27
CA VAL A 52 3.45 -4.93 -1.25
C VAL A 52 2.04 -4.61 -0.77
N SER A 53 1.10 -5.54 -0.91
CA SER A 53 -0.31 -5.37 -0.52
C SER A 53 -0.44 -5.16 0.98
N GLU A 54 0.39 -5.85 1.78
CA GLU A 54 0.40 -5.72 3.24
C GLU A 54 0.92 -4.34 3.67
N PHE A 55 1.96 -3.83 3.01
CA PHE A 55 2.52 -2.51 3.30
C PHE A 55 1.58 -1.36 2.90
N LEU A 56 0.89 -1.47 1.75
CA LEU A 56 -0.11 -0.50 1.31
C LEU A 56 -1.38 -0.53 2.16
N ALA A 57 -1.76 -1.70 2.68
CA ALA A 57 -2.86 -1.83 3.64
C ALA A 57 -2.56 -1.13 4.98
N LEU A 58 -1.29 -1.11 5.41
CA LEU A 58 -0.84 -0.43 6.63
C LEU A 58 -0.67 1.09 6.49
N SER A 59 -0.41 1.58 5.27
CA SER A 59 -0.17 3.00 4.98
C SER A 59 -1.40 3.73 4.43
N SER A 60 -2.49 3.00 4.16
CA SER A 60 -3.81 3.61 4.03
C SER A 60 -4.18 4.24 5.37
N PRO A 61 -4.46 5.56 5.45
CA PRO A 61 -5.07 6.11 6.65
C PRO A 61 -6.31 5.26 6.89
N LYS A 62 -6.44 4.67 8.08
CA LYS A 62 -7.72 4.15 8.53
C LYS A 62 -8.68 5.32 8.34
N ALA A 63 -9.46 5.32 7.27
CA ALA A 63 -10.64 6.16 7.17
C ALA A 63 -11.39 5.82 8.46
N ASN A 64 -11.48 6.82 9.34
CA ASN A 64 -12.12 6.67 10.64
C ASN A 64 -13.47 5.98 10.39
N ALA A 65 -13.54 4.70 10.72
CA ALA A 65 -14.80 3.97 10.84
C ALA A 65 -15.41 4.36 12.20
N GLU A 66 -15.56 5.67 12.41
CA GLU A 66 -16.38 6.29 13.43
C GLU A 66 -17.39 7.15 12.68
N ASP A 67 -18.32 6.49 11.99
CA ASP A 67 -19.73 6.89 11.80
C ASP A 67 -20.37 5.94 10.79
N ILE A 68 -20.56 4.68 11.21
CA ILE A 68 -21.74 3.98 10.72
C ILE A 68 -22.85 4.50 11.63
N GLU A 69 -23.46 5.63 11.25
CA GLU A 69 -24.83 5.89 11.65
C GLU A 69 -25.62 4.66 11.21
N GLU A 70 -25.91 3.79 12.17
CA GLU A 70 -26.84 2.69 12.02
C GLU A 70 -28.14 3.32 11.49
N GLN A 71 -28.43 3.13 10.20
CA GLN A 71 -29.70 3.54 9.63
C GLN A 71 -30.80 2.83 10.43
N VAL A 72 -31.43 3.57 11.32
CA VAL A 72 -32.62 3.16 12.05
C VAL A 72 -33.68 2.83 11.01
N ASN A 73 -33.85 1.53 10.74
CA ASN A 73 -34.89 1.00 9.88
C ASN A 73 -36.26 1.34 10.51
N PRO A 74 -37.10 2.20 9.89
CA PRO A 74 -38.34 2.69 10.49
C PRO A 74 -39.44 1.61 10.64
N LYS A 75 -39.18 0.34 10.32
CA LYS A 75 -40.19 -0.73 10.37
C LYS A 75 -40.36 -1.44 11.71
N GLN A 76 -39.59 -1.11 12.75
CA GLN A 76 -39.74 -1.76 14.07
C GLN A 76 -40.48 -0.93 15.13
N GLN A 77 -40.87 0.31 14.84
CA GLN A 77 -41.50 1.17 15.86
C GLN A 77 -43.02 0.98 16.05
N ASN A 78 -43.69 0.15 15.23
CA ASN A 78 -45.16 0.00 15.24
C ASN A 78 -45.70 -1.33 15.80
N MET A 79 -44.93 -2.08 16.60
CA MET A 79 -45.46 -3.25 17.34
C MET A 79 -45.44 -3.12 18.87
N ALA A 80 -44.85 -2.06 19.42
CA ALA A 80 -44.72 -1.91 20.88
C ALA A 80 -45.79 -1.02 21.54
N ARG A 81 -46.82 -0.57 20.80
CA ARG A 81 -47.85 0.35 21.33
C ARG A 81 -49.24 -0.26 21.55
N HIS A 82 -49.42 -1.57 21.39
CA HIS A 82 -50.74 -2.21 21.49
C HIS A 82 -50.84 -3.36 22.49
N THR A 83 -50.13 -3.33 23.62
CA THR A 83 -50.42 -4.24 24.76
C THR A 83 -49.93 -3.64 26.08
N ALA A 84 -50.51 -2.53 26.54
CA ALA A 84 -50.50 -2.12 27.95
C ALA A 84 -51.45 -0.93 28.13
N GLY A 85 -52.73 -1.20 28.37
CA GLY A 85 -53.68 -0.17 28.77
C GLY A 85 -55.13 -0.47 28.39
N GLU A 86 -55.72 -1.47 29.03
CA GLU A 86 -57.14 -1.49 29.43
C GLU A 86 -57.23 -2.11 30.83
#